data_AF-A0A3L6N4I2-F1
#
_entry.id   AF-A0A3L6N4I2-F1
#
_cell.length_a   1.000
_cell.length_b   1.000
_cell.length_c   1.000
_cell.angle_alpha   90.00
_cell.angle_beta   90.00
_cell.angle_gamma   90.00
#
_symmetry.space_group_name_H-M   'P 1'
#
loop_
_entity.id
_entity.type
_entity.pdbx_description
1 polymer ?
#
loop_
_entity_poly.entity_id
_entity_poly.type
_entity_poly.pdbx_seq_one_letter_code
_entity_poly.pdbx_strand_id
1 'polypeptide(L)'
;MMFQFCLLSGPAASGVFCTAAQEVQGTPDEGVAAPEGTLVIWGGATSVGMAAVQFTRAARVSSIIAIASSKRHEYLKTLGATQSFDYNDTDVIEKVKSALQSTSGTIWAFDALGSPESQVLLKKAIPQHDRTVLASVLLGGDPEYKAIMGARHFDV
;
A
#
# COMPACT_ATOMS: atom_id res chain seq x y z
N MET A 1 18.63 -28.16 -0.99
CA MET A 1 18.05 -27.62 -2.24
C MET A 1 17.46 -26.26 -1.89
N MET A 2 18.21 -25.17 -1.78
CA MET A 2 18.94 -24.41 -2.80
C MET A 2 18.03 -23.91 -3.93
N PHE A 3 17.32 -22.81 -3.67
CA PHE A 3 16.80 -21.92 -4.70
C PHE A 3 17.72 -20.69 -4.74
N GLN A 4 18.75 -20.80 -5.57
CA GLN A 4 19.57 -19.68 -6.01
C GLN A 4 18.73 -18.88 -7.02
N PHE A 5 18.04 -17.83 -6.59
CA PHE A 5 17.52 -16.83 -7.53
C PHE A 5 18.60 -15.77 -7.73
N CYS A 6 19.23 -15.86 -8.90
CA CYS A 6 20.31 -15.00 -9.32
C CYS A 6 19.86 -13.53 -9.32
N LEU A 7 20.54 -12.72 -8.52
CA LEU A 7 20.66 -11.27 -8.70
C LEU A 7 21.10 -11.00 -10.15
N LEU A 8 20.23 -10.34 -10.92
CA LEU A 8 20.64 -9.55 -12.07
C LEU A 8 20.37 -8.10 -11.74
N SER A 9 21.47 -7.39 -11.58
CA SER A 9 21.62 -5.95 -11.48
C SER A 9 20.95 -5.25 -12.66
N GLY A 10 20.07 -4.29 -12.37
CA GLY A 10 19.48 -3.37 -13.35
C GLY A 10 18.50 -2.41 -12.67
N PRO A 11 18.51 -1.11 -13.01
CA PRO A 11 17.59 -0.15 -12.41
C PRO A 11 16.18 -0.34 -12.99
N ALA A 12 15.15 -0.03 -12.20
CA ALA A 12 13.73 -0.01 -12.53
C ALA A 12 12.91 -1.23 -12.05
N ALA A 13 12.35 -1.09 -10.85
CA ALA A 13 11.24 -1.89 -10.32
C ALA A 13 10.03 -0.97 -10.03
N SER A 14 9.30 -0.55 -11.07
CA SER A 14 8.16 0.39 -11.04
C SER A 14 6.91 -0.17 -10.33
N GLY A 15 6.10 0.53 -9.53
CA GLY A 15 6.01 1.95 -9.19
C GLY A 15 5.40 2.27 -7.79
N VAL A 16 4.66 1.36 -7.13
CA VAL A 16 4.38 1.50 -5.67
C VAL A 16 5.57 0.97 -4.87
N PHE A 17 6.04 -0.21 -5.30
CA PHE A 17 7.25 -0.79 -4.74
C PHE A 17 8.44 0.15 -4.97
N CYS A 18 8.55 0.81 -6.13
CA CYS A 18 9.57 1.83 -6.34
C CYS A 18 9.40 3.06 -5.45
N THR A 19 8.21 3.52 -5.08
CA THR A 19 8.12 4.71 -4.21
C THR A 19 8.53 4.40 -2.76
N ALA A 20 8.19 3.21 -2.24
CA ALA A 20 8.74 2.72 -0.98
C ALA A 20 10.22 2.30 -1.10
N ALA A 21 10.62 1.72 -2.23
CA ALA A 21 11.98 1.23 -2.48
C ALA A 21 12.97 2.30 -2.97
N GLN A 22 12.50 3.45 -3.46
CA GLN A 22 13.36 4.61 -3.76
C GLN A 22 13.82 5.27 -2.46
N GLU A 23 13.09 5.08 -1.35
CA GLU A 23 13.59 5.38 0.00
C GLU A 23 14.48 4.25 0.53
N VAL A 24 14.25 3.00 0.10
CA VAL A 24 15.08 1.82 0.43
C VAL A 24 16.11 1.56 -0.68
N GLN A 25 17.02 2.51 -0.90
CA GLN A 25 18.28 2.20 -1.60
C GLN A 25 19.16 1.38 -0.65
N GLY A 26 18.91 0.07 -0.58
CA GLY A 26 19.75 -0.84 0.21
C GLY A 26 19.46 -2.29 -0.11
N THR A 27 20.52 -3.05 -0.40
CA THR A 27 20.49 -4.51 -0.39
C THR A 27 20.01 -5.00 0.97
N PRO A 28 19.24 -6.11 1.05
CA PRO A 28 18.52 -6.54 2.26
C PRO A 28 19.39 -6.94 3.48
N ASP A 29 20.71 -6.76 3.39
CA ASP A 29 21.71 -7.24 4.35
C ASP A 29 22.50 -6.13 5.08
N GLU A 30 22.29 -4.85 4.71
CA GLU A 30 22.91 -3.74 5.45
C GLU A 30 21.82 -2.92 6.11
N GLY A 31 21.76 -2.93 7.46
CA GLY A 31 21.36 -1.85 8.38
C GLY A 31 20.23 -0.84 8.05
N VAL A 32 19.46 -0.97 6.97
CA VAL A 32 18.44 0.00 6.57
C VAL A 32 17.28 -0.13 7.54
N ALA A 33 17.03 0.97 8.26
CA ALA A 33 15.89 1.10 9.15
C ALA A 33 14.61 0.78 8.36
N ALA A 34 13.71 0.04 8.98
CA ALA A 34 12.41 -0.24 8.37
C ALA A 34 11.72 1.10 8.03
N PRO A 35 11.08 1.21 6.86
CA PRO A 35 10.36 2.43 6.51
C PRO A 35 9.30 2.73 7.59
N GLU A 36 9.37 3.93 8.16
CA GLU A 36 8.42 4.37 9.17
C GLU A 36 7.17 4.90 8.47
N GLY A 37 6.02 4.29 8.75
CA GLY A 37 4.77 4.66 8.12
C GLY A 37 3.68 3.62 8.22
N THR A 38 2.52 3.97 7.68
CA THR A 38 1.36 3.09 7.57
C THR A 38 0.93 2.98 6.12
N LEU A 39 0.77 1.74 5.64
CA LEU A 39 0.06 1.49 4.38
C LEU A 39 -1.43 1.34 4.67
N VAL A 40 -2.28 2.08 3.97
CA VAL A 40 -3.73 1.88 3.93
C VAL A 40 -4.16 1.48 2.52
N ILE A 41 -4.88 0.37 2.42
CA ILE A 41 -5.30 -0.20 1.13
C ILE A 41 -6.82 -0.22 1.04
N TRP A 42 -7.38 0.46 0.04
CA TRP A 42 -8.76 0.24 -0.36
C TRP A 42 -8.86 -0.95 -1.32
N GLY A 43 -9.77 -1.89 -1.04
CA GLY A 43 -9.86 -3.13 -1.81
C GLY A 43 -8.80 -4.16 -1.41
N GLY A 44 -8.47 -4.27 -0.13
CA GLY A 44 -7.41 -5.17 0.36
C GLY A 44 -7.57 -6.65 -0.04
N ALA A 45 -8.80 -7.10 -0.30
CA ALA A 45 -9.09 -8.48 -0.71
C ALA A 45 -9.05 -8.73 -2.23
N THR A 46 -8.68 -7.74 -3.05
CA THR A 46 -8.41 -7.95 -4.48
C THR A 46 -7.06 -8.66 -4.66
N SER A 47 -6.80 -9.23 -5.85
CA SER A 47 -5.49 -9.84 -6.14
C SER A 47 -4.34 -8.85 -5.94
N VAL A 48 -4.52 -7.61 -6.38
CA VAL A 48 -3.53 -6.54 -6.22
C VAL A 48 -3.41 -6.11 -4.76
N GLY A 49 -4.53 -5.96 -4.04
CA GLY A 49 -4.53 -5.61 -2.62
C GLY A 49 -3.79 -6.65 -1.76
N MET A 50 -4.06 -7.94 -1.99
CA MET A 50 -3.39 -9.03 -1.25
C MET A 50 -1.90 -9.12 -1.56
N ALA A 51 -1.50 -8.85 -2.80
CA ALA A 51 -0.08 -8.76 -3.16
C ALA A 51 0.58 -7.57 -2.46
N ALA A 52 -0.08 -6.40 -2.43
CA ALA A 52 0.41 -5.21 -1.75
C ALA A 52 0.63 -5.46 -0.25
N VAL A 53 -0.32 -6.09 0.46
CA VAL A 53 -0.16 -6.45 1.88
C VAL A 53 1.12 -7.26 2.10
N GLN A 54 1.32 -8.33 1.33
CA GLN A 54 2.48 -9.22 1.50
C GLN A 54 3.80 -8.53 1.15
N PHE A 55 3.83 -7.74 0.08
CA PHE A 55 5.01 -6.99 -0.31
C PHE A 55 5.40 -5.95 0.73
N THR A 56 4.43 -5.26 1.32
CA THR A 56 4.68 -4.26 2.37
C THR A 56 5.19 -4.90 3.65
N ARG A 57 4.70 -6.10 4.00
CA ARG A 57 5.30 -6.90 5.08
C ARG A 57 6.72 -7.33 4.78
N ALA A 58 7.00 -7.79 3.56
CA ALA A 58 8.34 -8.14 3.14
C ALA A 58 9.30 -6.93 3.18
N ALA A 59 8.78 -5.72 2.91
CA ALA A 59 9.48 -4.45 3.04
C ALA A 59 9.64 -3.97 4.50
N ARG A 60 9.27 -4.79 5.49
CA ARG A 60 9.39 -4.53 6.94
C ARG A 60 8.54 -3.38 7.48
N VAL A 61 7.57 -2.88 6.70
CA VAL A 61 6.58 -1.92 7.20
C VAL A 61 5.66 -2.66 8.17
N SER A 62 5.61 -2.17 9.41
CA SER A 62 4.88 -2.84 10.49
C SER A 62 3.38 -2.59 10.40
N SER A 63 2.94 -1.39 10.07
CA SER A 63 1.54 -0.96 10.09
C SER A 63 0.89 -1.06 8.71
N ILE A 64 -0.12 -1.95 8.58
CA ILE A 64 -0.84 -2.20 7.34
C ILE A 64 -2.34 -2.27 7.63
N ILE A 65 -3.09 -1.29 7.13
CA ILE A 65 -4.54 -1.21 7.23
C ILE A 65 -5.15 -1.69 5.91
N ALA A 66 -5.99 -2.71 5.97
CA ALA A 66 -6.68 -3.25 4.79
C ALA A 66 -8.20 -3.02 4.87
N ILE A 67 -8.77 -2.31 3.90
CA ILE A 67 -10.21 -2.07 3.81
C ILE A 67 -10.81 -3.09 2.84
N ALA A 68 -11.66 -3.96 3.36
CA ALA A 68 -12.29 -5.08 2.63
C ALA A 68 -13.51 -5.59 3.40
N SER A 69 -14.36 -6.42 2.79
CA SER A 69 -15.51 -7.01 3.48
C SER A 69 -15.08 -7.78 4.73
N SER A 70 -15.82 -7.68 5.83
CA SER A 70 -15.57 -8.35 7.14
C SER A 70 -15.20 -9.83 7.03
N LYS A 71 -15.87 -10.59 6.16
CA LYS A 71 -15.56 -12.01 5.88
C LYS A 71 -14.12 -12.30 5.43
N ARG A 72 -13.36 -11.29 5.00
CA ARG A 72 -11.97 -11.42 4.53
C ARG A 72 -10.94 -10.92 5.55
N HIS A 73 -11.36 -10.30 6.66
CA HIS A 73 -10.45 -9.68 7.62
C HIS A 73 -9.46 -10.69 8.22
N GLU A 74 -9.95 -11.86 8.65
CA GLU A 74 -9.07 -12.90 9.20
C GLU A 74 -8.04 -13.37 8.17
N TYR A 75 -8.46 -13.57 6.92
CA TYR A 75 -7.52 -13.94 5.86
C TYR A 75 -6.48 -12.83 5.61
N LEU A 76 -6.88 -11.56 5.57
CA LEU A 76 -5.94 -10.44 5.38
C LEU A 76 -4.94 -10.31 6.52
N LYS A 77 -5.34 -10.61 7.77
CA LYS A 77 -4.40 -10.70 8.90
C LYS A 77 -3.36 -11.80 8.70
N THR A 78 -3.74 -12.96 8.15
CA THR A 78 -2.77 -14.03 7.83
C THR A 78 -1.76 -13.62 6.76
N LEU A 79 -2.12 -12.72 5.86
CA LEU A 79 -1.19 -12.11 4.88
C LEU A 79 -0.32 -11.00 5.48
N GLY A 80 -0.69 -10.54 6.67
CA GLY A 80 0.05 -9.59 7.49
C GLY A 80 -0.54 -8.19 7.58
N ALA A 81 -1.83 -8.00 7.25
CA ALA A 81 -2.53 -6.78 7.66
C ALA A 81 -2.54 -6.68 9.20
N THR A 82 -2.25 -5.50 9.75
CA THR A 82 -2.34 -5.24 11.19
C THR A 82 -3.75 -4.90 11.63
N GLN A 83 -4.47 -4.15 10.79
CA GLN A 83 -5.86 -3.78 11.02
C GLN A 83 -6.67 -4.01 9.75
N SER A 84 -7.96 -4.26 9.90
CA SER A 84 -8.88 -4.36 8.78
C SER A 84 -10.22 -3.72 9.11
N PHE A 85 -10.80 -3.05 8.12
CA PHE A 85 -12.08 -2.34 8.25
C PHE A 85 -13.04 -2.78 7.15
N ASP A 86 -14.34 -2.87 7.46
CA ASP A 86 -15.37 -3.22 6.49
C ASP A 86 -15.79 -1.98 5.71
N TYR A 87 -15.67 -2.01 4.38
CA TYR A 87 -16.14 -0.90 3.54
C TYR A 87 -17.66 -0.73 3.56
N ASN A 88 -18.42 -1.72 4.04
CA ASN A 88 -19.87 -1.62 4.22
C ASN A 88 -20.25 -0.90 5.51
N ASP A 89 -19.30 -0.66 6.42
CA ASP A 89 -19.56 0.12 7.63
C ASP A 89 -19.82 1.57 7.25
N THR A 90 -20.92 2.14 7.75
CA THR A 90 -21.30 3.53 7.49
C THR A 90 -20.30 4.55 8.01
N ASP A 91 -19.49 4.16 8.99
CA ASP A 91 -18.45 4.97 9.64
C ASP A 91 -17.02 4.52 9.27
N VAL A 92 -16.85 3.69 8.22
CA VAL A 92 -15.53 3.16 7.79
C VAL A 92 -14.50 4.27 7.58
N ILE A 93 -14.92 5.39 6.99
CA ILE A 93 -14.04 6.52 6.68
C ILE A 93 -13.47 7.12 7.97
N GLU A 94 -14.31 7.36 8.97
CA GLU A 94 -13.88 7.94 10.25
C GLU A 94 -13.05 6.95 11.07
N LYS A 95 -13.39 5.66 11.03
CA LYS A 95 -12.59 4.59 11.66
C LYS A 95 -11.17 4.54 11.10
N VAL A 96 -11.04 4.51 9.78
CA VAL A 96 -9.74 4.49 9.09
C VAL A 96 -8.96 5.77 9.37
N LYS A 97 -9.63 6.93 9.30
CA LYS A 97 -9.02 8.23 9.57
C LYS A 97 -8.47 8.32 11.00
N SER A 98 -9.25 7.86 11.98
CA SER A 98 -8.84 7.77 13.39
C SER A 98 -7.63 6.85 13.57
N ALA A 99 -7.63 5.67 12.94
CA ALA A 99 -6.48 4.76 12.97
C ALA A 99 -5.21 5.42 12.38
N LEU A 100 -5.36 6.19 11.30
CA LEU A 100 -4.26 6.87 10.63
C LEU A 100 -3.70 8.07 11.40
N GLN A 101 -4.46 8.70 12.30
CA GLN A 101 -3.97 9.82 13.14
C GLN A 101 -2.77 9.43 14.01
N SER A 102 -2.66 8.14 14.36
CA SER A 102 -1.53 7.61 15.13
C SER A 102 -0.29 7.29 14.28
N THR A 103 -0.35 7.48 12.96
CA THR A 103 0.77 7.17 12.07
C THR A 103 1.91 8.13 12.32
N SER A 104 3.07 7.57 12.64
CA SER A 104 4.36 8.26 12.54
C SER A 104 4.99 7.90 11.19
N GLY A 105 5.68 8.83 10.54
CA GLY A 105 6.25 8.60 9.21
C GLY A 105 5.22 8.67 8.07
N THR A 106 5.45 8.00 6.95
CA THR A 106 4.64 8.22 5.73
C THR A 106 3.30 7.49 5.76
N ILE A 107 2.22 8.15 5.31
CA ILE A 107 0.97 7.46 4.95
C ILE A 107 1.04 7.09 3.46
N TRP A 108 1.15 5.79 3.17
CA TRP A 108 0.97 5.27 1.83
C TRP A 108 -0.49 4.85 1.65
N ALA A 109 -1.21 5.51 0.77
CA ALA A 109 -2.61 5.23 0.49
C ALA A 109 -2.73 4.61 -0.90
N PHE A 110 -3.21 3.37 -0.95
CA PHE A 110 -3.27 2.58 -2.17
C PHE A 110 -4.70 2.14 -2.50
N ASP A 111 -5.22 2.61 -3.61
CA ASP A 111 -6.49 2.16 -4.18
C ASP A 111 -6.26 0.95 -5.10
N ALA A 112 -6.52 -0.24 -4.57
CA ALA A 112 -6.42 -1.52 -5.27
C ALA A 112 -7.76 -1.98 -5.89
N LEU A 113 -8.85 -1.22 -5.69
CA LEU A 113 -10.13 -1.51 -6.31
C LEU A 113 -10.23 -0.89 -7.70
N GLY A 114 -9.70 0.33 -7.85
CA GLY A 114 -9.57 0.98 -9.15
C GLY A 114 -10.89 1.52 -9.71
N SER A 115 -11.66 2.25 -8.90
CA SER A 115 -12.81 3.01 -9.38
C SER A 115 -12.69 4.49 -8.96
N PRO A 116 -13.31 5.44 -9.70
CA PRO A 116 -13.31 6.84 -9.28
C PRO A 116 -13.91 7.03 -7.88
N GLU A 117 -14.91 6.21 -7.53
CA GLU A 117 -15.53 6.22 -6.20
C GLU A 117 -14.57 5.75 -5.11
N SER A 118 -13.80 4.67 -5.32
CA SER A 118 -12.83 4.19 -4.32
C SER A 118 -11.70 5.18 -4.08
N GLN A 119 -11.24 5.88 -5.12
CA GLN A 119 -10.25 6.96 -4.97
C GLN A 119 -10.79 8.10 -4.09
N VAL A 120 -12.03 8.52 -4.31
CA VAL A 120 -12.68 9.57 -3.51
C VAL A 120 -12.85 9.12 -2.05
N LEU A 121 -13.29 7.87 -1.83
CA LEU A 121 -13.49 7.33 -0.48
C LEU A 121 -12.16 7.19 0.26
N LEU A 122 -11.15 6.60 -0.36
CA LEU A 122 -9.83 6.45 0.26
C LEU A 122 -9.23 7.81 0.60
N LYS A 123 -9.31 8.80 -0.30
CA LYS A 123 -8.81 10.15 -0.06
C LYS A 123 -9.49 10.83 1.13
N LYS A 124 -10.81 10.67 1.27
CA LYS A 124 -11.58 11.18 2.43
C LYS A 124 -11.15 10.53 3.76
N ALA A 125 -10.69 9.28 3.71
CA ALA A 125 -10.23 8.55 4.89
C ALA A 125 -8.82 8.97 5.34
N ILE A 126 -8.07 9.72 4.53
CA ILE A 126 -6.73 10.18 4.91
C ILE A 126 -6.84 11.47 5.73
N PRO A 127 -6.32 11.52 6.97
CA PRO A 127 -6.23 12.77 7.74
C PRO A 127 -5.19 13.72 7.12
N GLN A 128 -5.19 14.99 7.53
CA GLN A 128 -4.08 15.88 7.20
C GLN A 128 -2.79 15.31 7.82
N HIS A 129 -1.78 15.09 6.99
CA HIS A 129 -0.54 14.45 7.37
C HIS A 129 0.60 14.94 6.47
N ASP A 130 1.76 15.25 7.05
CA ASP A 130 2.89 15.91 6.36
C ASP A 130 3.40 15.13 5.15
N ARG A 131 3.46 13.80 5.28
CA ARG A 131 3.93 12.88 4.23
C ARG A 131 2.82 11.91 3.85
N THR A 132 2.18 12.17 2.72
CA THR A 132 1.12 11.31 2.15
C THR A 132 1.43 10.99 0.70
N VAL A 133 1.30 9.73 0.32
CA VAL A 133 1.45 9.27 -1.06
C VAL A 133 0.19 8.52 -1.48
N LEU A 134 -0.48 9.01 -2.52
CA LEU A 134 -1.67 8.39 -3.10
C LEU A 134 -1.30 7.63 -4.38
N ALA A 135 -1.71 6.37 -4.47
CA ALA A 135 -1.47 5.49 -5.61
C ALA A 135 -2.74 4.69 -5.95
N SER A 136 -2.99 4.45 -7.24
CA SER A 136 -4.16 3.66 -7.68
C SER A 136 -3.81 2.77 -8.87
N VAL A 137 -4.53 1.65 -8.98
CA VAL A 137 -4.49 0.76 -10.15
C VAL A 137 -5.30 1.30 -11.34
N LEU A 138 -6.18 2.29 -11.12
CA LEU A 138 -6.96 2.91 -12.19
C LEU A 138 -6.09 3.91 -12.96
N LEU A 139 -6.07 3.77 -14.29
CA LEU A 139 -5.43 4.71 -15.19
C LEU A 139 -6.41 5.85 -15.50
N GLY A 140 -6.07 7.06 -15.07
CA GLY A 140 -7.00 8.20 -15.09
C GLY A 140 -7.93 8.20 -13.88
N GLY A 141 -8.39 9.39 -13.45
CA GLY A 141 -9.12 9.55 -12.18
C GLY A 141 -8.76 10.88 -11.51
N ASP A 142 -8.74 10.89 -10.18
CA ASP A 142 -8.27 12.05 -9.41
C ASP A 142 -6.77 12.30 -9.71
N PRO A 143 -6.38 13.53 -10.14
CA PRO A 143 -5.02 13.83 -10.57
C PRO A 143 -3.97 13.76 -9.45
N GLU A 144 -4.39 13.72 -8.18
CA GLU A 144 -3.47 13.55 -7.05
C GLU A 144 -2.98 12.10 -6.90
N TYR A 145 -3.70 11.14 -7.50
CA TYR A 145 -3.28 9.75 -7.49
C TYR A 145 -2.21 9.49 -8.54
N LYS A 146 -1.13 8.83 -8.12
CA LYS A 146 -0.14 8.28 -9.04
C LYS A 146 -0.65 6.95 -9.60
N ALA A 147 -0.81 6.90 -10.92
CA ALA A 147 -1.14 5.67 -11.63
C ALA A 147 0.03 4.68 -11.53
N ILE A 148 -0.27 3.44 -11.16
CA ILE A 148 0.75 2.40 -11.00
C ILE A 148 0.73 1.50 -12.22
N MET A 149 1.61 1.80 -13.17
CA MET A 149 1.84 0.96 -14.34
C MET A 149 2.92 -0.07 -14.05
N GLY A 150 2.50 -1.34 -13.91
CA GLY A 150 3.39 -2.48 -13.84
C GLY A 150 3.78 -2.97 -15.23
N ALA A 151 4.57 -2.19 -15.97
CA ALA A 151 5.08 -2.59 -17.28
C ALA A 151 6.59 -2.37 -17.36
N ARG A 152 7.29 -3.28 -18.05
CA ARG A 152 8.71 -3.09 -18.37
C ARG A 152 8.81 -1.91 -19.35
N HIS A 153 9.59 -0.89 -19.04
CA HIS A 153 9.84 0.31 -19.88
C HIS A 153 8.76 1.40 -19.88
N PHE A 154 8.24 1.79 -18.72
CA PHE A 154 7.50 3.06 -18.60
C PHE A 154 8.20 3.96 -17.58
N ASP A 155 8.93 4.94 -18.11
CA ASP A 155 9.32 6.14 -17.38
C ASP A 155 8.20 7.17 -17.61
N VAL A 156 7.46 7.52 -16.55
CA VAL A 156 6.48 8.62 -16.52
C VAL A 156 6.71 9.47 -15.29
#